data_AF-A0A9J6QZD3-F1
#
_entry.id   AF-A0A9J6QZD3-F1
#
_cell.length_a   1.000
_cell.length_b   1.000
_cell.length_c   1.000
_cell.angle_alpha   90.00
_cell.angle_beta   90.00
_cell.angle_gamma   90.00
#
_symmetry.space_group_name_H-M   'P 1'
#
loop_
_entity.id
_entity.type
_entity.pdbx_description
1 polymer ?
#
loop_
_entity_poly.entity_id
_entity_poly.type
_entity_poly.pdbx_seq_one_letter_code
_entity_poly.pdbx_strand_id
1 'polypeptide(L)'
;MNEKNLIPFNQRSESERREFARKGGKASGETRRRKANFKKTLNMLLTIEIDNPEITPLLDAMGIDSTLESAINMAMIKKAMKGDVKAYEAIAKYAGQCAESEARAEKIRVETEKLQKEGTGDDNDAVMEFIKAMRGGGK
;
A
#
# COMPACT_ATOMS: atom_id res chain seq x y z
N MET A 1 13.61 19.26 -0.26
CA MET A 1 14.54 19.50 0.87
C MET A 1 15.95 19.52 0.32
N ASN A 2 16.85 20.35 0.86
CA ASN A 2 18.21 20.51 0.34
C ASN A 2 19.15 19.58 1.14
N GLU A 3 19.50 18.43 0.57
CA GLU A 3 20.31 17.38 1.22
C GLU A 3 21.70 17.85 1.64
N LYS A 4 22.20 18.92 0.99
CA LYS A 4 23.53 19.51 1.25
C LYS A 4 23.66 20.17 2.64
N ASN A 5 22.56 20.37 3.38
CA ASN A 5 22.56 21.04 4.68
C ASN A 5 22.35 20.10 5.89
N LEU A 6 22.31 18.77 5.69
CA LEU A 6 22.14 17.83 6.80
C LEU A 6 23.49 17.36 7.36
N ILE A 7 23.69 17.53 8.68
CA ILE A 7 24.80 16.93 9.41
C ILE A 7 24.51 15.44 9.65
N PRO A 8 25.35 14.51 9.15
CA PRO A 8 25.20 13.07 9.37
C PRO A 8 25.15 12.67 10.86
N PHE A 9 24.35 11.67 11.22
CA PHE A 9 24.18 11.25 12.62
C PHE A 9 25.48 10.80 13.30
N ASN A 10 26.41 10.20 12.56
CA ASN A 10 27.71 9.76 13.06
C ASN A 10 28.67 10.93 13.38
N GLN A 11 28.40 12.13 12.86
CA GLN A 11 29.18 13.34 13.11
C GLN A 11 28.58 14.20 14.25
N ARG A 12 27.48 13.75 14.87
CA ARG A 12 26.81 14.46 15.98
C ARG A 12 27.27 13.94 17.35
N SER A 13 27.21 14.83 18.34
CA SER A 13 27.50 14.46 19.72
C SER A 13 26.52 13.39 20.24
N GLU A 14 26.92 12.65 21.28
CA GLU A 14 26.05 11.63 21.86
C GLU A 14 24.77 12.22 22.48
N SER A 15 24.86 13.40 23.10
CA SER A 15 23.72 14.12 23.67
C SER A 15 22.70 14.50 22.60
N GLU A 16 23.15 15.06 21.47
CA GLU A 16 22.28 15.40 20.34
C GLU A 16 21.60 14.16 19.76
N ARG A 17 22.35 13.07 19.55
CA ARG A 17 21.80 11.81 19.05
C ARG A 17 20.70 11.28 19.97
N ARG A 18 20.92 11.30 21.29
CA ARG A 18 19.93 10.90 22.29
C ARG A 18 18.69 11.81 22.27
N GLU A 19 18.86 13.11 22.07
CA GLU A 19 17.75 14.04 21.96
C GLU A 19 16.91 13.80 20.70
N PHE A 20 17.54 13.62 19.54
CA PHE A 20 16.84 13.29 18.30
C PHE A 20 16.11 11.94 18.39
N ALA A 21 16.75 10.92 18.98
CA ALA A 21 16.12 9.63 19.22
C ALA A 21 14.88 9.75 20.11
N ARG A 22 14.96 10.56 21.19
CA ARG A 22 13.82 10.83 22.07
C ARG A 22 12.70 11.55 21.35
N LYS A 23 13.01 12.59 20.55
CA LYS A 23 12.03 13.33 19.74
C LYS A 23 11.36 12.41 18.72
N GLY A 24 12.13 11.57 18.02
CA GLY A 24 11.62 10.58 17.08
C GLY A 24 10.72 9.54 17.76
N GLY A 25 11.14 9.01 18.91
CA GLY A 25 10.35 8.09 19.71
C GLY A 25 9.02 8.68 20.18
N LYS A 26 9.03 9.94 20.65
CA LYS A 26 7.82 10.66 21.06
C LYS A 26 6.86 10.86 19.89
N ALA A 27 7.35 11.36 18.75
CA ALA A 27 6.54 11.60 17.55
C ALA A 27 5.96 10.30 16.97
N SER A 28 6.76 9.22 16.94
CA SER A 28 6.31 7.89 16.54
C SER A 28 5.25 7.35 17.50
N GLY A 29 5.48 7.48 18.80
CA GLY A 29 4.52 7.08 19.84
C GLY A 29 3.19 7.84 19.74
N GLU A 30 3.24 9.16 19.50
CA GLU A 30 2.05 9.98 19.26
C GLU A 30 1.28 9.53 18.02
N THR A 31 1.98 9.29 16.92
CA THR A 31 1.38 8.76 15.68
C THR A 31 0.72 7.41 15.91
N ARG A 32 1.39 6.49 16.63
CA ARG A 32 0.83 5.17 16.99
C ARG A 32 -0.42 5.30 17.85
N ARG A 33 -0.39 6.15 18.88
CA ARG A 33 -1.57 6.42 19.73
C ARG A 33 -2.73 7.01 18.93
N ARG A 34 -2.47 7.97 18.04
CA ARG A 34 -3.49 8.54 17.15
C ARG A 34 -4.14 7.47 16.28
N LYS A 35 -3.34 6.59 15.66
CA LYS A 35 -3.86 5.47 14.86
C LYS A 35 -4.69 4.49 15.68
N ALA A 36 -4.25 4.16 16.90
CA ALA A 36 -5.00 3.27 17.80
C ALA A 36 -6.34 3.89 18.21
N ASN A 37 -6.34 5.17 18.59
CA ASN A 37 -7.56 5.89 18.95
C ASN A 37 -8.53 5.98 17.76
N PHE A 38 -8.03 6.29 16.56
CA PHE A 38 -8.85 6.31 15.36
C PHE A 38 -9.50 4.95 15.09
N LYS A 39 -8.75 3.85 15.15
CA LYS A 39 -9.29 2.50 15.00
C LYS A 39 -10.36 2.19 16.04
N LYS A 40 -10.12 2.55 17.30
CA LYS A 40 -11.07 2.35 18.39
C LYS A 40 -12.38 3.10 18.13
N THR A 41 -12.30 4.38 17.77
CA THR A 41 -13.46 5.21 17.46
C THR A 41 -14.20 4.70 16.23
N LEU A 42 -13.48 4.34 15.17
CA LEU A 42 -14.09 3.80 13.95
C LEU A 42 -14.86 2.51 14.23
N ASN A 43 -14.27 1.55 14.94
CA ASN A 43 -14.93 0.30 15.29
C ASN A 43 -16.21 0.54 16.12
N MET A 44 -16.17 1.50 17.05
CA MET A 44 -17.35 1.87 17.83
C MET A 44 -18.46 2.46 16.96
N LEU A 45 -18.11 3.33 16.00
CA LEU A 45 -19.09 3.89 15.07
C LEU A 45 -19.69 2.81 14.17
N LEU A 46 -18.87 1.89 13.66
CA LEU A 46 -19.32 0.80 12.79
C LEU A 46 -20.33 -0.13 13.45
N THR A 47 -20.26 -0.31 14.78
CA THR A 47 -21.21 -1.12 15.56
C THR A 47 -22.53 -0.42 15.90
N ILE A 48 -22.70 0.86 15.56
CA ILE A 48 -23.95 1.58 15.85
C ILE A 48 -25.08 1.00 15.00
N GLU A 49 -26.18 0.64 15.65
CA GLU A 49 -27.43 0.26 14.99
C GLU A 49 -28.04 1.43 14.21
N ILE A 50 -28.59 1.12 13.05
CA ILE A 50 -29.28 2.06 12.19
C ILE A 50 -30.71 1.60 11.96
N ASP A 51 -31.59 2.59 11.79
CA ASP A 51 -32.95 2.38 11.34
C ASP A 51 -33.10 3.04 9.97
N ASN A 52 -33.00 2.22 8.92
CA ASN A 52 -33.18 2.67 7.54
C ASN A 52 -34.30 1.86 6.88
N PRO A 53 -35.34 2.51 6.34
CA PRO A 53 -36.54 1.83 5.86
C PRO A 53 -36.30 0.91 4.65
N GLU A 54 -35.21 1.10 3.90
CA GLU A 54 -34.86 0.25 2.76
C GLU A 54 -33.85 -0.84 3.12
N ILE A 55 -32.85 -0.51 3.95
CA ILE A 55 -31.71 -1.38 4.23
C ILE A 55 -32.01 -2.32 5.41
N THR A 56 -32.63 -1.82 6.47
CA THR A 56 -32.88 -2.58 7.70
C THR A 56 -33.72 -3.84 7.43
N PRO A 57 -34.87 -3.79 6.72
CA PRO A 57 -35.65 -4.99 6.43
C PRO A 57 -34.90 -6.04 5.59
N LEU A 58 -34.00 -5.59 4.70
CA LEU A 58 -33.20 -6.48 3.87
C LEU A 58 -32.15 -7.23 4.72
N LEU A 59 -31.46 -6.52 5.61
CA LEU A 59 -30.47 -7.09 6.51
C LEU A 59 -31.13 -8.05 7.51
N ASP A 60 -32.26 -7.66 8.09
CA ASP A 60 -33.01 -8.47 9.04
C ASP A 60 -33.50 -9.78 8.39
N ALA A 61 -33.98 -9.74 7.14
CA ALA A 61 -34.36 -10.92 6.38
C ALA A 61 -33.20 -11.90 6.13
N MET A 62 -31.96 -11.42 6.17
CA MET A 62 -30.74 -12.22 6.05
C MET A 62 -30.17 -12.63 7.42
N GLY A 63 -30.80 -12.23 8.53
CA GLY A 63 -30.31 -12.46 9.88
C GLY A 63 -29.02 -11.67 10.20
N ILE A 64 -28.84 -10.51 9.58
CA ILE A 64 -27.68 -9.64 9.76
C ILE A 64 -28.11 -8.42 10.57
N ASP A 65 -27.34 -8.05 11.58
CA ASP A 65 -27.61 -6.85 12.37
C ASP A 65 -27.55 -5.59 11.50
N SER A 66 -28.56 -4.75 11.64
CA SER A 66 -28.70 -3.47 10.95
C SER A 66 -27.78 -2.41 11.54
N THR A 67 -26.47 -2.56 11.34
CA THR A 67 -25.43 -1.63 11.79
C THR A 67 -24.90 -0.75 10.66
N LEU A 68 -24.20 0.33 11.01
CA LEU A 68 -23.47 1.16 10.03
C LEU A 68 -22.50 0.34 9.19
N GLU A 69 -21.83 -0.66 9.79
CA GLU A 69 -20.95 -1.58 9.07
C GLU A 69 -21.69 -2.36 7.97
N SER A 70 -22.78 -3.03 8.34
CA SER A 70 -23.60 -3.83 7.43
C SER A 70 -24.13 -2.97 6.27
N ALA A 71 -24.57 -1.74 6.57
CA ALA A 71 -25.08 -0.82 5.57
C ALA A 71 -24.00 -0.35 4.58
N ILE A 72 -22.79 -0.03 5.05
CA ILE A 72 -21.67 0.36 4.18
C ILE A 72 -21.27 -0.81 3.27
N ASN A 73 -21.19 -2.03 3.82
CA ASN A 73 -20.87 -3.22 3.05
C ASN A 73 -21.92 -3.49 1.96
N MET A 74 -23.21 -3.39 2.31
CA MET A 74 -24.31 -3.52 1.35
C MET A 74 -24.23 -2.47 0.24
N ALA A 75 -23.95 -1.20 0.59
CA ALA A 75 -23.78 -0.13 -0.39
C ALA A 75 -22.58 -0.39 -1.33
N MET A 76 -21.47 -0.90 -0.80
CA MET A 76 -20.29 -1.25 -1.57
C MET A 76 -20.58 -2.40 -2.55
N ILE A 77 -21.28 -3.45 -2.09
CA ILE A 77 -21.73 -4.56 -2.95
C ILE A 77 -22.65 -4.03 -4.06
N LYS A 78 -23.64 -3.19 -3.73
CA LYS A 78 -24.53 -2.57 -4.71
C LYS A 78 -23.75 -1.74 -5.74
N LYS A 79 -22.69 -1.07 -5.33
CA LYS A 79 -21.81 -0.30 -6.22
C LYS A 79 -21.00 -1.22 -7.15
N ALA A 80 -20.44 -2.30 -6.61
CA ALA A 80 -19.72 -3.31 -7.39
C ALA A 80 -20.63 -4.01 -8.41
N MET A 81 -21.88 -4.34 -8.04
CA MET A 81 -22.89 -4.89 -8.95
C MET A 81 -23.22 -3.95 -10.13
N LYS A 82 -23.02 -2.64 -9.95
CA LYS A 82 -23.18 -1.63 -11.01
C LYS A 82 -21.91 -1.46 -11.88
N GLY A 83 -20.90 -2.30 -11.68
CA GLY A 83 -19.66 -2.29 -12.45
C GLY A 83 -18.53 -1.43 -11.88
N ASP A 84 -18.62 -0.98 -10.62
CA ASP A 84 -17.50 -0.28 -9.98
C ASP A 84 -16.38 -1.28 -9.61
N VAL A 85 -15.35 -1.30 -10.43
CA VAL A 85 -14.19 -2.18 -10.29
C VAL A 85 -13.46 -1.95 -8.95
N LYS A 86 -13.37 -0.71 -8.46
CA LYS A 86 -12.66 -0.44 -7.19
C LYS A 86 -13.45 -0.96 -5.99
N ALA A 87 -14.78 -0.87 -6.04
CA ALA A 87 -15.63 -1.49 -5.02
C ALA A 87 -15.47 -3.02 -5.04
N TYR A 88 -15.41 -3.62 -6.23
CA TYR A 88 -15.14 -5.05 -6.37
C TYR A 88 -13.77 -5.45 -5.84
N GLU A 89 -12.69 -4.73 -6.18
CA GLU A 89 -11.34 -4.96 -5.67
C GLU A 89 -11.29 -4.90 -4.14
N ALA A 90 -11.97 -3.92 -3.53
CA ALA A 90 -12.06 -3.79 -2.08
C ALA A 90 -12.73 -5.01 -1.43
N ILE A 91 -13.83 -5.49 -2.01
CA ILE A 91 -14.55 -6.70 -1.55
C ILE A 91 -13.67 -7.95 -1.73
N ALA A 92 -13.07 -8.13 -2.91
CA ALA A 92 -12.21 -9.27 -3.22
C ALA A 92 -11.00 -9.38 -2.27
N LYS A 93 -10.43 -8.23 -1.88
CA LYS A 93 -9.37 -8.16 -0.89
C LYS A 93 -9.80 -8.69 0.48
N TYR A 94 -10.99 -8.34 0.93
CA TYR A 94 -11.53 -8.80 2.22
C TYR A 94 -12.00 -10.26 2.18
N ALA A 95 -12.50 -10.73 1.03
CA ALA A 95 -12.90 -12.12 0.81
C ALA A 95 -11.72 -13.10 0.71
N GLY A 96 -10.47 -12.63 0.90
CA GLY A 96 -9.26 -13.46 0.80
C GLY A 96 -8.80 -13.75 -0.63
N GLN A 97 -9.45 -13.18 -1.65
CA GLN A 97 -9.16 -13.44 -3.05
C GLN A 97 -7.94 -12.65 -3.58
N CYS A 98 -7.47 -11.60 -2.87
CA CYS A 98 -6.30 -10.81 -3.30
C CYS A 98 -4.97 -11.11 -2.59
N ALA A 99 -4.93 -11.94 -1.53
CA ALA A 99 -3.71 -12.11 -0.74
C ALA A 99 -2.52 -12.64 -1.56
N GLU A 100 -2.78 -13.57 -2.47
CA GLU A 100 -1.77 -14.08 -3.40
C GLU A 100 -1.37 -13.05 -4.46
N SER A 101 -2.30 -12.18 -4.88
CA SER A 101 -2.07 -11.19 -5.93
C SER A 101 -1.14 -10.06 -5.48
N GLU A 102 -1.27 -9.58 -4.24
CA GLU A 102 -0.44 -8.48 -3.71
C GLU A 102 0.98 -8.96 -3.42
N ALA A 103 1.14 -10.14 -2.81
CA ALA A 103 2.44 -10.76 -2.59
C ALA A 103 3.15 -11.11 -3.91
N ARG A 104 2.39 -11.54 -4.93
CA ARG A 104 2.91 -11.80 -6.28
C ARG A 104 3.29 -10.50 -7.00
N ALA A 105 2.47 -9.46 -6.91
CA ALA A 105 2.77 -8.15 -7.51
C ALA A 105 4.02 -7.51 -6.89
N GLU A 106 4.19 -7.63 -5.57
CA GLU A 106 5.37 -7.14 -4.87
C GLU A 106 6.62 -7.94 -5.24
N LYS A 107 6.52 -9.29 -5.35
CA LYS A 107 7.62 -10.13 -5.84
C LYS A 107 8.04 -9.73 -7.25
N ILE A 108 7.08 -9.53 -8.16
CA ILE A 108 7.35 -9.10 -9.54
C ILE A 108 8.02 -7.71 -9.55
N ARG A 109 7.57 -6.77 -8.72
CA ARG A 109 8.21 -5.45 -8.59
C ARG A 109 9.65 -5.55 -8.11
N VAL A 110 9.90 -6.29 -7.02
CA VAL A 110 11.24 -6.48 -6.48
C VAL A 110 12.15 -7.18 -7.49
N GLU A 111 11.63 -8.15 -8.24
CA GLU A 111 12.37 -8.89 -9.26
C GLU A 111 12.69 -8.03 -10.49
N THR A 112 11.75 -7.22 -10.96
CA THR A 112 11.97 -6.26 -12.06
C THR A 112 12.97 -5.16 -11.67
N GLU A 113 12.92 -4.66 -10.43
CA GLU A 113 13.91 -3.70 -9.92
C GLU A 113 15.30 -4.31 -9.74
N LYS A 114 15.41 -5.61 -9.43
CA LYS A 114 16.69 -6.34 -9.35
C LYS A 114 17.28 -6.56 -10.74
N LEU A 115 16.49 -7.03 -11.69
CA LEU A 115 16.91 -7.21 -13.09
C LEU A 115 17.40 -5.91 -13.72
N GLN A 116 16.76 -4.78 -13.41
CA GLN A 116 17.21 -3.46 -13.87
C GLN A 116 18.53 -3.00 -13.22
N LYS A 117 18.83 -3.44 -11.99
CA LYS A 117 20.09 -3.14 -11.30
C LYS A 117 21.23 -4.06 -11.75
N GLU A 118 20.93 -5.28 -12.15
CA GLU A 118 21.92 -6.27 -12.63
C GLU A 118 22.24 -6.11 -14.12
N GLY A 119 21.33 -5.58 -14.94
CA GLY A 119 21.49 -5.42 -16.39
C GLY A 119 22.17 -4.13 -16.89
N THR A 120 23.02 -3.46 -16.09
CA THR A 120 23.65 -2.17 -16.49
C THR A 120 25.15 -2.23 -16.76
N GLY A 121 25.72 -3.38 -17.09
CA GLY A 121 27.12 -3.41 -17.54
C GLY A 121 27.55 -4.71 -18.19
N ASP A 122 27.21 -4.90 -19.48
CA ASP A 122 28.11 -5.51 -20.48
C ASP A 122 27.48 -5.60 -21.88
N ASP A 123 26.14 -5.64 -21.97
CA ASP A 123 25.47 -6.04 -23.22
C ASP A 123 25.56 -5.01 -24.36
N ASN A 124 25.77 -3.74 -24.05
CA ASN A 124 25.91 -2.71 -25.09
C ASN A 124 27.25 -2.76 -25.84
N ASP A 125 28.33 -3.20 -25.19
CA ASP A 125 29.64 -3.27 -25.85
C ASP A 125 29.72 -4.46 -26.81
N ALA A 126 29.15 -5.61 -26.44
CA ALA A 126 29.08 -6.79 -27.31
C ALA A 126 28.21 -6.57 -28.56
N VAL A 127 27.07 -5.87 -28.41
CA VAL A 127 26.19 -5.51 -29.54
C VAL A 127 26.86 -4.50 -30.47
N MET A 128 27.63 -3.55 -29.92
CA MET A 128 28.35 -2.56 -30.71
C MET A 128 29.56 -3.16 -31.45
N GLU A 129 30.26 -4.14 -30.86
CA GLU A 129 31.32 -4.89 -31.55
C GLU A 129 30.77 -5.71 -32.73
N PHE A 130 29.63 -6.38 -32.53
CA PHE A 130 28.97 -7.17 -33.57
C PHE A 130 28.52 -6.31 -34.76
N ILE A 131 27.93 -5.13 -34.50
CA ILE A 131 27.52 -4.19 -35.55
C ILE A 131 28.74 -3.64 -36.32
N LYS A 132 29.87 -3.43 -35.64
CA LYS A 132 31.12 -2.96 -36.27
C LYS A 132 31.75 -4.03 -37.16
N ALA A 133 31.72 -5.29 -36.73
CA ALA A 133 32.19 -6.43 -37.52
C ALA A 133 31.38 -6.61 -38.82
N MET A 134 30.06 -6.38 -38.78
CA MET A 134 29.18 -6.48 -39.95
C MET A 134 29.39 -5.36 -41.00
N ARG A 135 29.92 -4.19 -40.62
CA ARG A 135 30.20 -3.08 -41.56
C ARG A 135 31.60 -3.13 -42.21
N GLY A 136 32.48 -4.03 -41.77
CA GLY A 136 33.88 -4.08 -42.22
C GLY A 136 34.18 -4.98 -43.44
N GLY A 137 33.22 -5.74 -43.95
CA GLY A 137 33.45 -6.79 -44.96
C GLY A 137 33.10 -6.42 -46.41
N GLY A 138 33.44 -5.21 -46.86
CA GLY A 138 33.13 -4.76 -48.24
C GLY A 138 34.32 -4.08 -48.92
N LYS A 139 35.23 -4.87 -49.49
CA LYS A 139 36.04 -4.52 -50.65
C LYS A 139 36.22 -5.76 -51.52
#